data_AF-A0A3D0G0P0-F1
#
_entry.id   AF-A0A3D0G0P0-F1
#
_cell.length_a   1.000
_cell.length_b   1.000
_cell.length_c   1.000
_cell.angle_alpha   90.00
_cell.angle_beta   90.00
_cell.angle_gamma   90.00
#
_symmetry.space_group_name_H-M   'P 1'
#
loop_
_entity.id
_entity.type
_entity.pdbx_description
1 polymer ?
#
loop_
_entity_poly.entity_id
_entity_poly.type
_entity_poly.pdbx_seq_one_letter_code
_entity_poly.pdbx_strand_id
1 'polypeptide(L)'
;MEESMSKPFKAESRRLLDLMIHSIYTHKEIFLRELISNASDALDKLYFMSLNDEVKEVDRTGLSIRIHVDKEARTLSIVDNGVGMTSEEMEDNLGTIAKSGSFDFKQMMDQAQKKDEVDIIGQFGVGFYSA
;
A
#
# COMPACT_ATOMS: atom_id res chain seq x y z
N MET A 1 11.29 -24.57 2.82
CA MET A 1 11.48 -23.15 2.46
C MET A 1 11.82 -23.14 0.99
N GLU A 2 10.99 -22.51 0.17
CA GLU A 2 11.34 -22.21 -1.23
C GLU A 2 12.61 -21.34 -1.28
N GLU A 3 13.37 -21.45 -2.38
CA GLU A 3 14.58 -20.66 -2.60
C GLU A 3 14.28 -19.16 -2.56
N SER A 4 15.10 -18.39 -1.83
CA SER A 4 14.96 -16.93 -1.78
C SER A 4 15.46 -16.31 -3.10
N MET A 5 14.58 -15.69 -3.87
CA MET A 5 14.96 -14.86 -5.01
C MET A 5 15.25 -13.42 -4.57
N SER A 6 16.48 -12.95 -4.80
CA SER A 6 16.84 -11.53 -4.65
C SER A 6 16.70 -10.81 -5.99
N LYS A 7 15.90 -9.73 -6.03
CA LYS A 7 15.72 -8.89 -7.22
C LYS A 7 16.22 -7.47 -6.93
N PRO A 8 17.08 -6.88 -7.79
CA PRO A 8 17.51 -5.51 -7.59
C PRO A 8 16.38 -4.52 -7.91
N PHE A 9 16.31 -3.42 -7.17
CA PHE A 9 15.48 -2.28 -7.55
C PHE A 9 15.86 -1.77 -8.94
N LYS A 10 14.85 -1.35 -9.72
CA LYS A 10 15.07 -0.69 -11.01
C LYS A 10 15.86 0.61 -10.82
N ALA A 11 16.61 1.04 -11.84
CA ALA A 11 17.54 2.17 -11.72
C ALA A 11 16.83 3.48 -11.34
N GLU A 12 15.61 3.73 -11.83
CA GLU A 12 14.82 4.91 -11.43
C GLU A 12 14.44 4.88 -9.93
N SER A 13 14.26 3.69 -9.39
CA SER A 13 13.86 3.48 -8.00
C SER A 13 14.97 3.84 -7.02
N ARG A 14 16.23 3.49 -7.32
CA ARG A 14 17.36 3.85 -6.45
C ARG A 14 17.51 5.36 -6.23
N ARG A 15 17.35 6.16 -7.30
CA ARG A 15 17.53 7.62 -7.24
C ARG A 15 16.44 8.30 -6.43
N LEU A 16 15.20 7.82 -6.53
CA LEU A 16 14.06 8.34 -5.77
C LEU A 16 14.13 7.93 -4.29
N LEU A 17 14.60 6.71 -3.99
CA LEU A 17 14.91 6.29 -2.62
C LEU A 17 15.92 7.23 -1.95
N ASP A 18 17.02 7.57 -2.63
CA ASP A 18 18.02 8.50 -2.10
C ASP A 18 17.40 9.89 -1.80
N LEU A 19 16.54 10.41 -2.69
CA LEU A 19 15.83 11.69 -2.47
C LEU A 19 14.83 11.63 -1.30
N MET A 20 14.07 10.54 -1.22
CA MET A 20 13.09 10.29 -0.16
C MET A 20 13.79 10.23 1.20
N ILE A 21 14.87 9.47 1.33
CA ILE A 21 15.68 9.33 2.55
C ILE A 21 16.07 10.71 3.11
N HIS A 22 16.56 11.62 2.27
CA HIS A 22 16.93 12.97 2.71
C HIS A 22 15.73 13.82 3.16
N SER A 23 14.56 13.64 2.54
CA SER A 23 13.31 14.34 2.92
C SER A 23 12.72 13.84 4.25
N ILE A 24 12.70 12.52 4.45
CA ILE A 24 12.12 11.86 5.64
C ILE A 24 12.90 12.22 6.91
N TYR A 25 14.19 12.51 6.82
CA TYR A 25 14.98 12.94 7.97
C TYR A 25 14.44 14.23 8.63
N THR A 26 13.68 15.03 7.90
CA THR A 26 13.06 16.26 8.43
C THR A 26 11.72 15.98 9.12
N HIS A 27 10.97 14.97 8.66
CA HIS A 27 9.62 14.64 9.12
C HIS A 27 9.43 13.12 9.22
N LYS A 28 10.08 12.53 10.23
CA LYS A 28 10.12 11.08 10.45
C LYS A 28 8.78 10.50 10.87
N GLU A 29 7.78 11.31 11.17
CA GLU A 29 6.41 10.88 11.47
C GLU A 29 5.60 10.55 10.22
N ILE A 30 6.04 10.99 9.04
CA ILE A 30 5.29 10.83 7.78
C ILE A 30 5.11 9.36 7.41
N PHE A 31 6.08 8.49 7.67
CA PHE A 31 5.97 7.08 7.31
C PHE A 31 4.75 6.40 7.91
N LEU A 32 4.40 6.74 9.15
CA LEU A 32 3.24 6.16 9.81
C LEU A 32 1.95 6.60 9.12
N ARG A 33 1.86 7.87 8.70
CA ARG A 33 0.75 8.37 7.89
C ARG A 33 0.64 7.61 6.57
N GLU A 34 1.74 7.43 5.86
CA GLU A 34 1.76 6.75 4.55
C GLU A 34 1.36 5.28 4.67
N LEU A 35 1.89 4.56 5.67
CA LEU A 35 1.56 3.14 5.85
C LEU A 35 0.10 2.94 6.28
N ILE A 36 -0.43 3.79 7.16
CA ILE A 36 -1.85 3.75 7.53
C ILE A 36 -2.73 4.08 6.32
N SER A 37 -2.34 5.06 5.50
CA SER A 37 -3.06 5.41 4.28
C SER A 37 -3.10 4.24 3.29
N ASN A 38 -1.98 3.55 3.07
CA ASN A 38 -1.92 2.39 2.18
C ASN A 38 -2.79 1.24 2.71
N ALA A 39 -2.78 1.00 4.02
CA ALA A 39 -3.63 0.01 4.66
C ALA A 39 -5.12 0.36 4.50
N SER A 40 -5.50 1.64 4.64
CA SER A 40 -6.88 2.11 4.39
C SER A 40 -7.32 1.84 2.96
N ASP A 41 -6.50 2.25 1.98
CA ASP A 41 -6.77 2.00 0.55
C ASP A 41 -6.96 0.49 0.27
N ALA A 42 -6.20 -0.38 0.95
CA ALA A 42 -6.32 -1.83 0.80
C ALA A 42 -7.64 -2.39 1.35
N LEU A 43 -8.13 -1.85 2.48
CA LEU A 43 -9.44 -2.21 3.05
C LEU A 43 -10.57 -1.74 2.14
N ASP A 44 -10.48 -0.51 1.63
CA ASP A 44 -11.51 0.08 0.78
C ASP A 44 -11.62 -0.63 -0.57
N LYS A 45 -10.48 -1.00 -1.18
CA LYS A 45 -10.45 -1.86 -2.38
C LYS A 45 -11.14 -3.20 -2.15
N LEU A 46 -10.79 -3.87 -1.05
CA LEU A 46 -11.39 -5.16 -0.72
C LEU A 46 -12.91 -5.05 -0.56
N TYR A 47 -13.37 -4.01 0.14
CA TYR A 47 -14.79 -3.74 0.31
C TYR A 47 -15.47 -3.49 -1.04
N PHE A 48 -14.89 -2.64 -1.88
CA PHE A 48 -15.43 -2.37 -3.22
C PHE A 48 -15.53 -3.64 -4.09
N MET A 49 -14.49 -4.47 -4.12
CA MET A 49 -14.51 -5.73 -4.88
C MET A 49 -15.63 -6.65 -4.39
N SER A 50 -15.94 -6.64 -3.10
CA SER A 50 -17.04 -7.43 -2.54
C SER A 50 -18.42 -6.94 -2.96
N LEU A 51 -18.58 -5.64 -3.25
CA LEU A 51 -19.83 -5.07 -3.77
C LEU A 51 -20.04 -5.35 -5.27
N ASN A 52 -18.99 -5.76 -5.98
CA ASN A 52 -19.02 -6.07 -7.41
C ASN A 52 -18.93 -7.58 -7.70
N ASP A 53 -19.16 -8.43 -6.70
CA ASP A 53 -19.10 -9.90 -6.78
C ASP A 53 -17.73 -10.45 -7.25
N GLU A 54 -16.66 -9.66 -7.16
CA GLU A 54 -15.30 -10.09 -7.54
C GLU A 54 -14.65 -10.96 -6.45
N VAL A 55 -15.08 -10.78 -5.20
CA VAL A 55 -14.63 -11.56 -4.04
C VAL A 55 -15.84 -11.96 -3.18
N LYS A 56 -15.62 -12.90 -2.25
CA LYS A 56 -16.65 -13.26 -1.27
C LYS A 56 -17.09 -12.03 -0.48
N GLU A 57 -18.35 -12.03 -0.05
CA GLU A 57 -18.93 -10.98 0.78
C GLU A 57 -18.03 -10.68 1.99
N VAL A 58 -17.69 -9.41 2.17
CA VAL A 58 -16.80 -8.92 3.21
C VAL A 58 -17.62 -8.17 4.26
N ASP A 59 -17.57 -8.66 5.50
CA ASP A 59 -18.12 -7.93 6.64
C ASP A 59 -17.25 -6.69 6.92
N ARG A 60 -17.81 -5.51 6.65
CA ARG A 60 -17.15 -4.23 6.89
C ARG A 60 -16.72 -4.03 8.34
N THR A 61 -17.43 -4.63 9.31
CA THR A 61 -17.07 -4.54 10.73
C THR A 61 -15.83 -5.36 11.09
N GLY A 62 -15.47 -6.34 10.25
CA GLY A 62 -14.25 -7.14 10.37
C GLY A 62 -13.01 -6.52 9.74
N LEU A 63 -13.14 -5.44 8.97
CA LEU A 63 -12.01 -4.71 8.38
C LEU A 63 -11.29 -3.87 9.44
N SER A 64 -9.96 -4.00 9.51
CA SER A 64 -9.17 -3.34 10.57
C SER A 64 -7.72 -3.13 10.18
N ILE A 65 -7.12 -2.08 10.76
CA ILE A 65 -5.68 -1.85 10.76
C ILE A 65 -5.21 -2.00 12.21
N ARG A 66 -4.26 -2.89 12.46
CA ARG A 66 -3.68 -3.14 13.79
C ARG A 66 -2.25 -2.65 13.84
N ILE A 67 -1.91 -1.93 14.91
CA ILE A 67 -0.57 -1.41 15.14
C ILE A 67 -0.01 -2.09 16.39
N HIS A 68 1.12 -2.79 16.23
CA HIS A 68 1.82 -3.48 17.31
C HIS A 68 3.19 -2.85 17.51
N VAL A 69 3.51 -2.50 18.77
CA VAL A 69 4.80 -1.94 19.15
C VAL A 69 5.54 -2.98 20.00
N ASP A 70 6.67 -3.45 19.51
CA ASP A 70 7.59 -4.30 20.27
C ASP A 70 8.85 -3.50 20.64
N LYS A 71 8.96 -3.16 21.92
CA LYS A 71 10.09 -2.37 22.43
C LYS A 71 11.36 -3.19 22.55
N GLU A 72 11.26 -4.50 22.77
CA GLU A 72 12.41 -5.38 22.95
C GLU A 72 13.04 -5.70 21.60
N ALA A 73 12.23 -6.09 20.62
CA ALA A 73 12.66 -6.31 19.24
C ALA A 73 12.94 -4.99 18.48
N ARG A 74 12.50 -3.85 19.03
CA ARG A 74 12.56 -2.51 18.40
C ARG A 74 11.84 -2.47 17.06
N THR A 75 10.68 -3.13 16.98
CA THR A 75 9.87 -3.20 15.76
C THR A 75 8.51 -2.52 15.95
N LEU A 76 8.00 -2.00 14.85
CA LEU A 76 6.64 -1.51 14.71
C LEU A 76 5.99 -2.31 13.58
N SER A 77 4.88 -2.98 13.87
CA SER A 77 4.13 -3.73 12.86
C SER A 77 2.79 -3.06 12.60
N ILE A 78 2.49 -2.82 11.33
CA ILE A 78 1.21 -2.32 10.85
C ILE A 78 0.60 -3.44 10.02
N VAL A 79 -0.55 -3.94 10.44
CA VAL A 79 -1.19 -5.14 9.89
C VAL A 79 -2.61 -4.80 9.51
N ASP A 80 -2.92 -4.81 8.22
CA ASP A 80 -4.28 -4.77 7.70
C ASP A 80 -4.78 -6.16 7.28
N ASN A 81 -6.08 -6.26 7.05
CA ASN A 81 -6.72 -7.40 6.40
C ASN A 81 -7.46 -6.97 5.12
N GLY A 82 -6.83 -6.08 4.35
CA GLY A 82 -7.34 -5.60 3.07
C GLY A 82 -7.08 -6.60 1.94
N VAL A 83 -7.16 -6.10 0.71
CA VAL A 83 -7.08 -6.92 -0.51
C VAL A 83 -5.74 -7.66 -0.67
N GLY A 84 -4.69 -7.17 -0.02
CA GLY A 84 -3.34 -7.73 -0.12
C GLY A 84 -2.70 -7.46 -1.49
N MET A 85 -1.62 -8.19 -1.78
CA MET A 85 -0.92 -8.16 -3.07
C MET A 85 -0.46 -9.56 -3.44
N THR A 86 -0.56 -9.89 -4.71
CA THR A 86 0.09 -11.05 -5.33
C THR A 86 1.61 -10.82 -5.45
N SER A 87 2.36 -11.88 -5.76
CA SER A 87 3.82 -11.77 -5.97
C SER A 87 4.18 -10.84 -7.14
N GLU A 88 3.36 -10.81 -8.19
CA GLU A 88 3.56 -9.95 -9.36
C GLU A 88 3.28 -8.49 -9.02
N GLU A 89 2.18 -8.22 -8.30
CA GLU A 89 1.87 -6.87 -7.82
C GLU A 89 2.93 -6.35 -6.85
N MET A 90 3.52 -7.22 -6.03
CA MET A 90 4.62 -6.83 -5.15
C MET A 90 5.85 -6.38 -5.94
N GLU A 91 6.23 -7.11 -6.98
CA GLU A 91 7.35 -6.74 -7.85
C GLU A 91 7.08 -5.45 -8.63
N ASP A 92 5.85 -5.29 -9.12
CA ASP A 92 5.48 -4.14 -9.91
C ASP A 92 5.32 -2.86 -9.08
N ASN A 93 4.63 -2.95 -7.93
CA ASN A 93 4.28 -1.80 -7.10
C ASN A 93 5.38 -1.45 -6.09
N LEU A 94 6.11 -2.43 -5.55
CA LEU A 94 7.21 -2.20 -4.60
C LEU A 94 8.61 -2.31 -5.25
N GLY A 95 8.73 -2.92 -6.42
CA GLY A 95 10.01 -2.99 -7.15
C GLY A 95 10.23 -1.82 -8.13
N THR A 96 9.17 -1.04 -8.40
CA THR A 96 9.19 0.13 -9.28
C THR A 96 8.64 1.36 -8.55
N ILE A 97 9.48 2.38 -8.34
CA ILE A 97 9.02 3.62 -7.71
C ILE A 97 8.13 4.43 -8.66
N ALA A 98 7.12 5.09 -8.10
CA ALA A 98 6.13 5.91 -8.78
C ALA A 98 5.09 5.13 -9.60
N LYS A 99 4.96 3.82 -9.34
CA LYS A 99 3.80 3.02 -9.74
C LYS A 99 2.93 2.76 -8.50
N SER A 100 1.63 3.01 -8.59
CA SER A 100 0.68 2.80 -7.49
C SER A 100 -0.55 2.04 -7.98
N GLY A 101 -0.75 0.82 -7.48
CA GLY A 101 -2.00 0.10 -7.71
C GLY A 101 -3.23 0.82 -7.14
N SER A 102 -3.06 1.77 -6.21
CA SER A 102 -4.16 2.64 -5.75
C SER A 102 -4.52 3.70 -6.78
N PHE A 103 -3.54 4.23 -7.51
CA PHE A 103 -3.81 5.14 -8.62
C PHE A 103 -4.53 4.43 -9.77
N ASP A 104 -4.07 3.22 -10.14
CA ASP A 104 -4.69 2.43 -11.20
C ASP A 104 -6.14 2.06 -10.85
N PHE A 105 -6.39 1.64 -9.60
CA PHE A 105 -7.73 1.36 -9.12
C PHE A 105 -8.64 2.59 -9.16
N LYS A 106 -8.15 3.76 -8.76
CA LYS A 106 -8.91 5.02 -8.85
C LYS A 106 -9.28 5.34 -10.30
N GLN A 107 -8.37 5.15 -11.25
CA GLN A 107 -8.68 5.35 -12.67
C GLN A 107 -9.78 4.40 -13.16
N MET A 108 -9.78 3.14 -12.70
CA MET A 108 -10.85 2.19 -13.03
C MET A 108 -12.21 2.65 -12.47
N MET A 109 -12.25 3.16 -11.24
CA MET A 109 -13.47 3.69 -10.63
C MET A 109 -13.99 4.94 -11.36
N ASP A 110 -13.10 5.84 -11.75
CA ASP A 110 -13.42 7.04 -12.53
C ASP A 110 -14.06 6.67 -13.89
N GLN A 111 -13.53 5.65 -14.55
CA GLN A 111 -14.08 5.12 -15.81
C GLN A 111 -15.45 4.45 -15.60
N ALA A 112 -15.65 3.76 -14.48
CA ALA A 112 -16.90 3.11 -14.11
C ALA A 112 -17.99 4.09 -13.61
N GLN A 113 -17.71 5.40 -13.54
CA GLN A 113 -18.59 6.43 -12.97
C GLN A 113 -18.99 6.19 -11.50
N LYS A 114 -18.18 5.44 -10.74
CA LYS A 114 -18.43 5.09 -9.32
C LYS A 114 -17.70 6.01 -8.33
N LYS A 115 -17.51 7.27 -8.71
CA LYS A 115 -16.67 8.25 -7.97
C LYS A 115 -17.03 8.44 -6.50
N ASP A 116 -18.30 8.23 -6.14
CA ASP A 116 -18.80 8.52 -4.79
C ASP A 116 -18.73 7.30 -3.84
N GLU A 117 -18.27 6.14 -4.31
CA GLU A 117 -18.27 4.90 -3.51
C GLU A 117 -16.99 4.72 -2.67
N VAL A 118 -15.84 5.22 -3.12
CA VAL A 118 -14.53 5.04 -2.44
C VAL A 118 -13.59 6.24 -2.67
N ASP A 119 -12.99 6.76 -1.60
CA ASP A 119 -11.96 7.82 -1.67
C ASP A 119 -10.56 7.23 -1.45
N ILE A 120 -9.73 7.25 -2.51
CA ILE A 120 -8.39 6.65 -2.51
C ILE A 120 -7.31 7.72 -2.38
N ILE A 121 -6.46 7.59 -1.36
CA ILE A 121 -5.49 8.61 -0.96
C ILE A 121 -4.12 8.38 -1.63
N GLY A 122 -3.61 7.13 -1.65
CA GLY A 122 -2.24 6.78 -2.02
C GLY A 122 -1.94 6.78 -3.53
N GLN A 123 -1.87 7.94 -4.17
CA GLN A 123 -1.79 8.02 -5.65
C GLN A 123 -0.38 8.05 -6.25
N PHE A 124 0.65 8.35 -5.45
CA PHE A 124 1.99 8.65 -5.98
C PHE A 124 2.96 7.46 -5.98
N GLY A 125 2.66 6.35 -5.28
CA GLY A 125 3.51 5.15 -5.28
C GLY A 125 4.90 5.36 -4.66
N VAL A 126 5.03 6.34 -3.76
CA VAL A 126 6.28 6.66 -3.06
C VAL A 126 6.19 6.53 -1.54
N GLY A 127 4.98 6.58 -0.97
CA GLY A 127 4.76 6.58 0.49
C GLY A 127 5.33 5.36 1.20
N PHE A 128 5.38 4.20 0.56
CA PHE A 128 5.96 2.98 1.12
C PHE A 128 7.45 3.13 1.50
N TYR A 129 8.23 3.84 0.68
CA TYR A 129 9.68 4.00 0.89
C TYR A 129 10.02 5.07 1.93
N SER A 130 9.02 5.58 2.66
CA SER A 130 9.24 6.46 3.79
C SER A 130 9.58 5.73 5.09
N ALA A 131 9.40 4.42 5.13
CA ALA A 131 9.61 3.54 6.28
C ALA A 131 11.03 2.96 6.37
#